data_AF-A0A968ABW4-F1
#
_entry.id   AF-A0A968ABW4-F1
#
_cell.length_a   1.000
_cell.length_b   1.000
_cell.length_c   1.000
_cell.angle_alpha   90.00
_cell.angle_beta   90.00
_cell.angle_gamma   90.00
#
_symmetry.space_group_name_H-M   'P 1'
#
loop_
_entity.id
_entity.type
_entity.pdbx_description
1 polymer ?
#
loop_
_entity_poly.entity_id
_entity_poly.type
_entity_poly.pdbx_seq_one_letter_code
_entity_poly.pdbx_strand_id
1 'polypeptide(L)'
;QVGDRRGLGYSLSGLACLAFAQENLQEAARLFGVVDSIRNDLGNLLEEILQAEYDHAKSVTRKLLGEETYHTAWFEGENLVLDQLLHSFLNQENSS
;
A
#
# COMPACT_ATOMS: atom_id res chain seq x y z
N GLN A 1 8.32 -0.14 16.40
CA GLN A 1 9.32 0.73 15.74
C GLN A 1 8.67 1.49 14.61
N VAL A 2 8.52 2.81 14.72
CA VAL A 2 7.85 3.65 13.70
C VAL A 2 8.72 3.84 12.44
N GLY A 3 10.05 3.77 12.59
CA GLY A 3 11.00 3.90 11.48
C GLY A 3 10.91 2.78 10.45
N ASP A 4 10.70 1.54 10.91
CA ASP A 4 10.59 0.36 10.05
C ASP A 4 9.36 0.43 9.13
N ARG A 5 8.20 0.80 9.70
CA ARG A 5 6.95 0.93 8.93
C ARG A 5 6.98 2.09 7.92
N ARG A 6 7.62 3.22 8.25
CA ARG A 6 7.78 4.34 7.31
C ARG A 6 8.68 3.97 6.14
N GLY A 7 9.85 3.37 6.40
CA GLY A 7 10.76 2.92 5.35
C GLY A 7 10.16 1.84 4.46
N LEU A 8 9.40 0.92 5.06
CA LEU A 8 8.62 -0.09 4.34
C LEU A 8 7.57 0.56 3.43
N GLY A 9 6.78 1.50 3.95
CA GLY A 9 5.79 2.24 3.17
C GLY A 9 6.39 2.98 1.97
N TYR A 10 7.52 3.67 2.17
CA TYR A 10 8.25 4.34 1.08
C TYR A 10 8.72 3.35 0.00
N SER A 11 9.30 2.22 0.41
CA SER A 11 9.79 1.20 -0.51
C SER A 11 8.64 0.56 -1.31
N LEU A 12 7.51 0.28 -0.64
CA LEU A 12 6.32 -0.28 -1.26
C LEU A 12 5.65 0.70 -2.23
N SER A 13 5.71 2.01 -1.98
CA SER A 13 5.25 3.02 -2.94
C SER A 13 6.02 2.92 -4.27
N GLY A 14 7.34 2.76 -4.19
CA GLY A 14 8.17 2.55 -5.39
C GLY A 14 7.85 1.25 -6.11
N LEU A 15 7.64 0.16 -5.35
CA LEU A 15 7.24 -1.14 -5.93
C LEU A 15 5.86 -1.09 -6.60
N ALA A 16 4.91 -0.35 -6.05
CA ALA A 16 3.60 -0.16 -6.67
C ALA A 16 3.72 0.54 -8.03
N CYS A 17 4.51 1.62 -8.09
CA CYS A 17 4.81 2.32 -9.36
C CYS A 17 5.56 1.43 -10.35
N LEU A 18 6.48 0.57 -9.88
CA LEU A 18 7.18 -0.39 -10.73
C LEU A 18 6.22 -1.44 -11.30
N ALA A 19 5.33 -2.00 -10.49
CA ALA A 19 4.31 -2.95 -10.95
C ALA A 19 3.38 -2.31 -11.99
N PHE A 20 3.00 -1.05 -11.79
CA PHE A 20 2.26 -0.27 -12.78
C PHE A 20 3.04 -0.12 -14.10
N ALA A 21 4.32 0.27 -14.03
CA ALA A 21 5.18 0.42 -15.22
C ALA A 21 5.42 -0.91 -15.97
N GLN A 22 5.30 -2.03 -15.28
CA GLN A 22 5.36 -3.39 -15.85
C GLN A 22 4.00 -3.89 -16.35
N GLU A 23 2.96 -3.05 -16.34
CA GLU A 23 1.58 -3.39 -16.70
C GLU A 23 0.97 -4.53 -15.85
N ASN A 24 1.57 -4.85 -14.71
CA ASN A 24 1.00 -5.79 -13.74
C ASN A 24 -0.02 -5.06 -12.84
N LEU A 25 -1.12 -4.65 -13.44
CA LEU A 25 -2.07 -3.71 -12.85
C LEU A 25 -2.72 -4.25 -11.57
N GLN A 26 -3.01 -5.56 -11.49
CA GLN A 26 -3.62 -6.17 -10.30
C GLN A 26 -2.64 -6.15 -9.11
N GLU A 27 -1.36 -6.41 -9.37
CA GLU A 27 -0.33 -6.31 -8.33
C GLU A 27 -0.09 -4.86 -7.91
N ALA A 28 -0.09 -3.93 -8.86
CA ALA A 28 -0.02 -2.50 -8.56
C ALA A 28 -1.18 -2.08 -7.65
N ALA A 29 -2.41 -2.51 -7.95
CA ALA A 29 -3.59 -2.25 -7.11
C ALA A 29 -3.46 -2.82 -5.69
N ARG A 30 -2.98 -4.07 -5.54
CA ARG A 30 -2.66 -4.66 -4.23
C ARG A 30 -1.66 -3.82 -3.45
N LEU A 31 -0.53 -3.46 -4.08
CA LEU A 31 0.51 -2.66 -3.41
C LEU A 31 0.03 -1.24 -3.05
N PHE A 32 -0.84 -0.63 -3.86
CA PHE A 32 -1.48 0.63 -3.50
C PHE A 32 -2.35 0.51 -2.24
N GLY A 33 -3.06 -0.61 -2.06
CA GLY A 33 -3.82 -0.90 -0.84
C GLY A 33 -2.95 -1.03 0.41
N VAL A 34 -1.83 -1.74 0.28
CA VAL A 34 -0.84 -1.88 1.37
C VAL A 34 -0.30 -0.51 1.80
N VAL A 35 0.12 0.31 0.83
CA VAL A 35 0.69 1.64 1.09
C VAL A 35 -0.36 2.59 1.70
N ASP A 36 -1.58 2.59 1.20
CA ASP A 36 -2.67 3.42 1.74
C ASP A 36 -2.98 3.06 3.21
N SER A 37 -2.98 1.77 3.55
CA SER A 37 -3.14 1.28 4.92
C SER A 37 -2.05 1.85 5.85
N ILE A 38 -0.78 1.82 5.40
CA ILE A 38 0.33 2.40 6.16
C ILE A 38 0.20 3.93 6.28
N ARG A 39 -0.29 4.62 5.24
CA ARG A 39 -0.52 6.08 5.28
C ARG A 39 -1.64 6.46 6.24
N ASN A 40 -2.71 5.67 6.34
CA ASN A 40 -3.79 5.93 7.29
C ASN A 40 -3.27 5.97 8.74
N ASP A 41 -2.26 5.15 9.05
CA ASP A 41 -1.63 5.09 10.37
C ASP A 41 -0.57 6.18 10.60
N LEU A 42 0.27 6.47 9.58
CA LEU A 42 1.52 7.23 9.74
C LEU A 42 1.52 8.61 9.08
N GLY A 43 0.46 8.95 8.34
CA GLY A 43 0.35 10.16 7.53
C GLY A 43 1.18 10.12 6.25
N ASN A 44 1.67 11.29 5.82
CA ASN A 44 2.42 11.39 4.57
C ASN A 44 3.76 10.62 4.64
N LEU A 45 3.96 9.77 3.62
CA LEU A 45 5.16 8.95 3.44
C LEU A 45 6.11 9.51 2.37
N LEU A 46 5.54 10.17 1.35
CA LEU A 46 6.25 10.65 0.17
C LEU A 46 6.36 12.18 0.16
N GLU A 47 7.40 12.67 -0.52
CA GLU A 47 7.53 14.07 -0.91
C GLU A 47 6.50 14.41 -1.99
N GLU A 48 6.13 15.69 -2.13
CA GLU A 48 5.02 16.15 -2.99
C GLU A 48 5.15 15.69 -4.45
N ILE A 49 6.36 15.74 -5.02
CA ILE A 49 6.61 15.30 -6.39
C ILE A 49 6.34 13.80 -6.58
N LEU A 50 6.83 12.97 -5.65
CA LEU A 50 6.64 11.52 -5.68
C LEU A 50 5.19 11.13 -5.37
N GLN A 51 4.52 11.92 -4.52
CA GLN A 51 3.11 11.74 -4.22
C GLN A 51 2.26 11.95 -5.47
N ALA A 52 2.56 12.97 -6.28
CA ALA A 52 1.86 13.22 -7.54
C ALA A 52 2.05 12.08 -8.56
N GLU A 53 3.26 11.53 -8.68
CA GLU A 53 3.55 10.37 -9.54
C GLU A 53 2.81 9.11 -9.07
N TYR A 54 2.84 8.85 -7.77
CA TYR A 54 2.12 7.74 -7.15
C TYR A 54 0.60 7.84 -7.37
N ASP A 55 0.02 9.02 -7.13
CA ASP A 55 -1.43 9.23 -7.29
C ASP A 55 -1.85 9.13 -8.76
N HIS A 56 -0.99 9.55 -9.69
CA HIS A 56 -1.21 9.36 -11.12
C HIS A 56 -1.22 7.87 -11.49
N ALA A 57 -0.18 7.11 -11.10
CA ALA A 57 -0.08 5.68 -11.37
C ALA A 57 -1.28 4.91 -10.79
N LYS A 58 -1.70 5.26 -9.57
CA LYS A 58 -2.88 4.69 -8.90
C LYS A 58 -4.17 5.00 -9.65
N SER A 59 -4.36 6.26 -10.07
CA SER A 59 -5.53 6.69 -10.83
C SER A 59 -5.63 5.95 -12.17
N VAL A 60 -4.52 5.84 -12.90
CA VAL A 60 -4.47 5.12 -14.18
C VAL A 60 -4.73 3.63 -13.97
N THR A 61 -4.12 3.01 -12.95
CA THR A 61 -4.34 1.60 -12.61
C THR A 61 -5.81 1.31 -12.34
N ARG A 62 -6.47 2.16 -11.53
CA ARG A 62 -7.91 2.06 -11.26
C ARG A 62 -8.75 2.16 -12.53
N LYS A 63 -8.40 3.10 -13.42
CA LYS A 63 -9.10 3.27 -14.70
C LYS A 63 -8.93 2.06 -15.63
N LEU A 64 -7.73 1.48 -15.70
CA LEU A 64 -7.42 0.38 -16.61
C LEU A 64 -8.01 -0.96 -16.14
N LEU A 65 -8.01 -1.24 -14.83
CA LEU A 65 -8.65 -2.43 -14.27
C LEU A 65 -10.17 -2.34 -14.25
N GLY A 66 -10.71 -1.12 -14.20
CA GLY A 66 -12.10 -0.90 -13.85
C GLY A 66 -12.32 -0.95 -12.34
N GLU A 67 -13.43 -0.37 -11.92
CA GLU A 67 -13.70 -0.06 -10.51
C GLU A 67 -13.75 -1.30 -9.61
N GLU A 68 -14.49 -2.32 -10.03
CA GLU A 68 -14.70 -3.54 -9.24
C GLU A 68 -13.39 -4.32 -9.06
N THR A 69 -12.67 -4.59 -10.15
CA THR A 69 -11.41 -5.33 -10.10
C THR A 69 -10.33 -4.57 -9.35
N TYR A 70 -10.26 -3.25 -9.51
CA TYR A 70 -9.36 -2.42 -8.73
C TYR A 70 -9.70 -2.51 -7.24
N HIS A 71 -10.97 -2.33 -6.87
CA HIS A 71 -11.39 -2.33 -5.47
C HIS A 71 -11.10 -3.68 -4.80
N THR A 72 -11.37 -4.81 -5.47
CA THR A 72 -11.04 -6.13 -4.93
C THR A 72 -9.55 -6.29 -4.67
N ALA A 73 -8.70 -6.01 -5.66
CA ALA A 73 -7.25 -6.13 -5.51
C ALA A 73 -6.69 -5.15 -4.47
N TRP A 74 -7.16 -3.91 -4.47
CA TRP A 74 -6.75 -2.91 -3.48
C TRP A 74 -7.13 -3.33 -2.05
N PHE A 75 -8.34 -3.86 -1.86
CA PHE A 75 -8.83 -4.31 -0.56
C PHE A 75 -8.05 -5.54 -0.05
N GLU A 76 -7.65 -6.46 -0.94
CA GLU A 76 -6.75 -7.56 -0.57
C GLU A 76 -5.43 -7.04 0.03
N GLY A 77 -4.84 -6.02 -0.60
CA GLY A 77 -3.61 -5.40 -0.11
C GLY A 77 -3.78 -4.65 1.21
N GLU A 78 -4.87 -3.90 1.36
CA GLU A 78 -5.19 -3.17 2.59
C GLU A 78 -5.30 -4.12 3.81
N ASN A 79 -5.98 -5.26 3.64
CA ASN A 79 -6.18 -6.24 4.72
C ASN A 79 -4.93 -7.02 5.07
N LEU A 80 -3.99 -7.22 4.14
CA LEU A 80 -2.73 -7.92 4.42
C LEU A 80 -1.92 -7.22 5.54
N VAL A 81 -1.97 -5.89 5.58
CA VAL A 81 -1.34 -5.08 6.64
C VAL A 81 -2.14 -5.14 7.94
N LEU A 82 -3.47 -5.15 7.85
CA LEU A 82 -4.34 -5.25 9.01
C LEU A 82 -4.11 -6.57 9.77
N ASP A 83 -4.03 -7.69 9.05
CA ASP A 83 -3.78 -9.00 9.64
C ASP A 83 -2.39 -9.08 10.28
N GLN A 84 -1.35 -8.56 9.61
CA GLN A 84 0.00 -8.50 10.18
C GLN A 84 0.08 -7.60 11.42
N LEU A 85 -0.64 -6.47 11.43
CA LEU A 85 -0.73 -5.60 12.61
C LEU A 85 -1.46 -6.28 13.76
N LEU A 86 -2.62 -6.88 13.50
CA LEU A 86 -3.38 -7.61 14.52
C LEU A 86 -2.57 -8.75 15.11
N HIS A 87 -1.86 -9.53 14.29
CA HIS A 87 -0.95 -10.56 14.77
C HIS A 87 0.23 -10.00 15.59
N SER A 88 0.81 -8.86 15.17
CA SER A 88 1.85 -8.20 15.95
C SER A 88 1.33 -7.69 17.29
N PHE A 89 0.10 -7.16 17.36
CA PHE A 89 -0.50 -6.68 18.62
C PHE A 89 -0.84 -7.83 19.56
N LEU A 90 -1.46 -8.91 19.07
CA LEU A 90 -1.81 -10.09 19.88
C LEU A 90 -0.57 -10.85 20.39
N ASN A 91 0.55 -10.80 19.66
CA ASN A 91 1.81 -11.41 20.09
C ASN A 91 2.60 -10.54 21.09
N GLN A 92 2.28 -9.25 21.24
CA GLN A 92 2.90 -8.39 22.26
C GLN A 92 2.26 -8.57 23.64
N GLU A 93 1.00 -9.01 23.73
CA GLU A 93 0.33 -9.28 25.02
C GLU A 93 0.73 -10.62 25.67
N ASN A 94 1.32 -11.55 24.91
CA ASN A 94 1.76 -12.86 25.43
C ASN A 94 3.23 -12.88 25.89
N SER A 95 3.88 -11.73 26.04
CA SER A 95 5.27 -11.61 26.54
C SER A 95 5.39 -10.72 27.79
N SER A 96 4.37 -10.73 28.67
CA SER A 96 4.47 -10.18 30.03
C SER A 96 4.56 -11.28 31.08
#